data_AF-A0A968LMD8-F1
#
_entry.id   AF-A0A968LMD8-F1
#
_cell.length_a   1.000
_cell.length_b   1.000
_cell.length_c   1.000
_cell.angle_alpha   90.00
_cell.angle_beta   90.00
_cell.angle_gamma   90.00
#
_symmetry.space_group_name_H-M   'P 1'
#
loop_
_entity.id
_entity.type
_entity.pdbx_description
1 polymer ?
#
loop_
_entity_poly.entity_id
_entity_poly.type
_entity_poly.pdbx_seq_one_letter_code
_entity_poly.pdbx_strand_id
1 'polypeptide(L)'
;DDELREVEVGSETLYFQYAGGIRSRKYVEKTGTTTEERIYLGSFELYRKRINGVVDLERESLHISDGTGRICLIETKTVDNGTAVTTPTAIWRYQLSNHLGSAATEVTQDGAIISYEEYHPYGRARTGRWTRAST
;
A
#
# COMPACT_ATOMS: atom_id res chain seq x y z
N ASP A 1 -9.07 -23.36 11.42
CA ASP A 1 -8.01 -22.41 11.03
C ASP A 1 -8.00 -21.24 11.99
N ASP A 2 -6.83 -20.91 12.51
CA ASP A 2 -6.60 -19.81 13.45
C ASP A 2 -6.38 -18.52 12.63
N GLU A 3 -7.47 -17.85 12.29
CA GLU A 3 -7.47 -16.61 11.52
C GLU A 3 -7.82 -15.43 12.44
N LEU A 4 -6.93 -14.45 12.54
CA LEU A 4 -7.17 -13.23 13.29
C LEU A 4 -8.31 -12.44 12.65
N ARG A 5 -9.46 -12.33 13.32
CA ARG A 5 -10.64 -11.62 12.76
C ARG A 5 -10.73 -10.17 13.18
N GLU A 6 -10.27 -9.87 14.39
CA GLU A 6 -10.39 -8.56 15.00
C GLU A 6 -9.20 -8.32 15.94
N VAL A 7 -8.72 -7.08 15.97
CA VAL A 7 -7.72 -6.64 16.94
C VAL A 7 -7.84 -5.14 17.18
N GLU A 8 -7.72 -4.74 18.45
CA GLU A 8 -7.58 -3.35 18.83
C GLU A 8 -6.09 -2.98 18.88
N VAL A 9 -5.72 -1.88 18.24
CA VAL A 9 -4.35 -1.35 18.23
C VAL A 9 -4.41 0.13 18.58
N GLY A 10 -4.09 0.44 19.84
CA GLY A 10 -4.21 1.80 20.35
C GLY A 10 -5.69 2.23 20.39
N SER A 11 -6.06 3.20 19.55
CA SER A 11 -7.43 3.71 19.43
C SER A 11 -8.13 3.28 18.13
N GLU A 12 -7.56 2.33 17.40
CA GLU A 12 -8.10 1.81 16.16
C GLU A 12 -8.57 0.36 16.33
N THR A 13 -9.68 0.00 15.70
CA THR A 13 -10.16 -1.38 15.63
C THR A 13 -10.00 -1.91 14.21
N LEU A 14 -9.30 -3.03 14.08
CA LEU A 14 -8.97 -3.65 12.80
C LEU A 14 -9.79 -4.92 12.64
N TYR A 15 -10.40 -5.08 11.48
CA TYR A 15 -11.16 -6.26 11.10
C TYR A 15 -10.52 -6.92 9.87
N PHE A 16 -10.48 -8.25 9.87
CA PHE A 16 -9.94 -9.03 8.78
C PHE A 16 -10.94 -10.07 8.30
N GLN A 17 -10.96 -10.28 6.99
CA GLN A 17 -11.77 -11.31 6.36
C GLN A 17 -10.88 -12.16 5.47
N TYR A 18 -11.21 -13.43 5.41
CA TYR A 18 -10.44 -14.45 4.72
C TYR A 18 -11.34 -15.23 3.79
N ALA A 19 -10.78 -15.64 2.65
CA ALA A 19 -11.40 -16.54 1.70
C ALA A 19 -10.37 -17.62 1.34
N GLY A 20 -10.68 -18.88 1.64
CA GLY A 20 -9.77 -20.00 1.39
C GLY A 20 -8.44 -19.90 2.17
N GLY A 21 -8.46 -19.41 3.41
CA GLY A 21 -7.26 -19.25 4.23
C GLY A 21 -6.42 -18.00 3.90
N ILE A 22 -6.81 -17.23 2.88
CA ILE A 22 -6.07 -16.05 2.43
C ILE A 22 -6.87 -14.80 2.79
N ARG A 23 -6.20 -13.79 3.35
CA ARG A 23 -6.82 -12.51 3.70
C ARG A 23 -7.36 -11.81 2.45
N SER A 24 -8.68 -11.64 2.37
CA SER A 24 -9.39 -11.00 1.27
C SER A 24 -9.76 -9.53 1.56
N ARG A 25 -9.83 -9.16 2.85
CA ARG A 25 -10.09 -7.76 3.26
C ARG A 25 -9.41 -7.42 4.58
N LYS A 26 -8.93 -6.18 4.67
CA LYS A 26 -8.60 -5.50 5.93
C LYS A 26 -9.46 -4.24 6.02
N TYR A 27 -10.11 -4.03 7.15
CA TYR A 27 -10.89 -2.83 7.44
C TYR A 27 -10.43 -2.25 8.77
N VAL A 28 -10.36 -0.93 8.86
CA VAL A 28 -9.85 -0.21 10.03
C VAL A 28 -10.84 0.88 10.35
N GLU A 29 -11.34 0.86 11.58
CA GLU A 29 -12.05 1.97 12.18
C GLU A 29 -11.05 2.80 12.96
N LYS A 30 -10.84 4.05 12.52
CA LYS A 30 -10.01 5.00 13.24
C LYS A 30 -10.87 5.85 14.17
N THR A 31 -10.23 6.53 15.10
CA THR A 31 -10.91 7.50 15.97
C THR A 31 -11.69 8.53 15.15
N GLY A 32 -12.93 8.80 15.58
CA GLY A 32 -13.84 9.71 14.88
C GLY A 32 -14.62 9.00 13.79
N THR A 33 -14.61 9.55 12.58
CA THR A 33 -15.45 9.09 11.46
C THR A 33 -14.64 8.61 10.26
N THR A 34 -13.34 8.36 10.47
CA THR A 34 -12.43 7.88 9.43
C THR A 34 -12.42 6.37 9.41
N THR A 35 -12.60 5.78 8.23
CA THR A 35 -12.45 4.34 8.02
C THR A 35 -11.52 4.07 6.86
N GLU A 36 -10.75 3.00 6.96
CA GLU A 36 -9.84 2.57 5.90
C GLU A 36 -10.13 1.11 5.53
N GLU A 37 -10.19 0.83 4.24
CA GLU A 37 -10.50 -0.48 3.69
C GLU A 37 -9.45 -0.84 2.66
N ARG A 38 -8.96 -2.08 2.72
CA ARG A 38 -8.15 -2.68 1.67
C ARG A 38 -8.75 -4.02 1.28
N ILE A 39 -9.08 -4.18 0.01
CA ILE A 39 -9.56 -5.43 -0.58
C ILE A 39 -8.40 -6.03 -1.37
N TYR A 40 -8.13 -7.31 -1.15
CA TYR A 40 -7.05 -8.06 -1.80
C TYR A 40 -7.65 -9.01 -2.85
N LEU A 41 -7.24 -8.86 -4.10
CA LEU A 41 -7.70 -9.63 -5.26
C LEU A 41 -6.48 -10.14 -6.04
N GLY A 42 -5.85 -11.19 -5.52
CA GLY A 42 -4.63 -11.75 -6.12
C GLY A 42 -3.50 -10.73 -6.14
N SER A 43 -3.05 -10.33 -7.34
CA SER A 43 -2.02 -9.30 -7.53
C SER A 43 -2.53 -7.86 -7.45
N PHE A 44 -3.84 -7.66 -7.28
CA PHE A 44 -4.46 -6.35 -7.22
C PHE A 44 -4.95 -6.02 -5.81
N GLU A 45 -4.78 -4.78 -5.40
CA GLU A 45 -5.34 -4.24 -4.16
C GLU A 45 -6.16 -2.98 -4.44
N LEU A 46 -7.31 -2.87 -3.79
CA LEU A 46 -8.11 -1.65 -3.77
C LEU A 46 -8.13 -1.08 -2.36
N TYR A 47 -7.56 0.11 -2.19
CA TYR A 47 -7.56 0.85 -0.95
C TYR A 47 -8.57 2.00 -1.02
N ARG A 48 -9.40 2.13 0.03
CA ARG A 48 -10.35 3.24 0.21
C ARG A 48 -10.21 3.80 1.61
N LYS A 49 -10.06 5.11 1.71
CA LYS A 49 -10.26 5.86 2.94
C LYS A 49 -11.58 6.63 2.83
N ARG A 50 -12.41 6.53 3.86
CA ARG A 50 -13.65 7.30 3.98
C ARG A 50 -13.57 8.23 5.18
N ILE A 51 -14.14 9.43 5.04
CA ILE A 51 -14.38 10.38 6.13
C ILE A 51 -15.87 10.66 6.16
N ASN A 52 -16.53 10.46 7.30
CA ASN A 52 -17.99 10.58 7.42
C ASN A 52 -18.74 9.72 6.38
N GLY A 53 -18.21 8.53 6.06
CA GLY A 53 -18.78 7.62 5.06
C GLY A 53 -18.53 8.00 3.59
N VAL A 54 -17.99 9.19 3.31
CA VAL A 54 -17.65 9.64 1.95
C VAL A 54 -16.22 9.22 1.61
N VAL A 55 -15.99 8.70 0.40
CA VAL A 55 -14.64 8.31 -0.07
C VAL A 55 -13.79 9.57 -0.21
N ASP A 56 -12.75 9.66 0.60
CA ASP A 56 -11.77 10.76 0.62
C ASP A 56 -10.57 10.43 -0.26
N LEU A 57 -10.14 9.17 -0.27
CA LEU A 57 -9.02 8.68 -1.07
C LEU A 57 -9.34 7.27 -1.57
N GLU A 58 -9.10 7.03 -2.86
CA GLU A 58 -9.16 5.70 -3.45
C GLU A 58 -7.88 5.47 -4.27
N ARG A 59 -7.25 4.32 -4.04
CA ARG A 59 -6.03 3.90 -4.73
C ARG A 59 -6.12 2.44 -5.12
N GLU A 60 -5.79 2.19 -6.37
CA GLU A 60 -5.58 0.88 -6.94
C GLU A 60 -4.09 0.56 -6.97
N SER A 61 -3.72 -0.66 -6.61
CA SER A 61 -2.34 -1.11 -6.63
C SER A 61 -2.24 -2.45 -7.37
N LEU A 62 -1.39 -2.52 -8.40
CA LEU A 62 -1.11 -3.74 -9.15
C LEU A 62 0.32 -4.19 -8.90
N HIS A 63 0.46 -5.43 -8.44
CA HIS A 63 1.74 -6.07 -8.15
C HIS A 63 2.18 -6.87 -9.36
N ILE A 64 3.38 -6.59 -9.87
CA ILE A 64 4.00 -7.35 -10.96
C ILE A 64 5.17 -8.15 -10.39
N SER A 65 5.18 -9.43 -10.69
CA SER A 65 6.19 -10.40 -10.21
C SER A 65 6.65 -11.30 -11.35
N ASP A 66 7.89 -11.77 -11.29
CA ASP A 66 8.50 -12.66 -12.29
C ASP A 66 8.61 -14.12 -11.83
N GLY A 67 7.92 -14.47 -10.73
CA GLY A 67 7.99 -15.78 -10.08
C GLY A 67 9.08 -15.91 -9.02
N THR A 68 10.03 -14.98 -8.94
CA THR A 68 11.07 -14.94 -7.89
C THR A 68 10.82 -13.86 -6.84
N GLY A 69 10.01 -12.86 -7.17
CA GLY A 69 9.58 -11.82 -6.25
C GLY A 69 8.79 -10.73 -6.98
N ARG A 70 8.38 -9.70 -6.22
CA ARG A 70 7.77 -8.51 -6.80
C ARG A 70 8.86 -7.64 -7.43
N ILE A 71 8.67 -7.30 -8.70
CA ILE A 71 9.60 -6.46 -9.47
C ILE A 71 9.06 -5.03 -9.66
N CYS A 72 7.74 -4.86 -9.63
CA CYS A 72 7.11 -3.56 -9.79
C CYS A 72 5.78 -3.47 -9.02
N LEU A 73 5.47 -2.28 -8.52
CA LEU A 73 4.17 -1.92 -8.00
C LEU A 73 3.66 -0.72 -8.80
N ILE A 74 2.49 -0.86 -9.41
CA ILE A 74 1.82 0.22 -10.14
C ILE A 74 0.70 0.74 -9.26
N GLU A 75 0.78 2.00 -8.86
CA GLU A 75 -0.26 2.65 -8.05
C GLU A 75 -1.00 3.70 -8.87
N THR A 76 -2.33 3.65 -8.86
CA THR A 76 -3.19 4.63 -9.52
C THR A 76 -4.16 5.19 -8.49
N LYS A 77 -4.20 6.53 -8.33
CA LYS A 77 -5.23 7.19 -7.53
C LYS A 77 -6.43 7.53 -8.39
N THR A 78 -7.61 7.09 -7.98
CA THR A 78 -8.89 7.35 -8.67
C THR A 78 -9.75 8.39 -7.94
N VAL A 79 -9.53 8.58 -6.64
CA VAL A 79 -10.12 9.67 -5.83
C VAL A 79 -9.03 10.28 -4.97
N ASP A 80 -8.96 11.61 -4.90
CA ASP A 80 -8.03 12.36 -4.04
C ASP A 80 -8.77 13.53 -3.38
N ASN A 81 -8.70 13.63 -2.05
CA ASN A 81 -9.41 14.62 -1.23
C ASN A 81 -10.91 14.73 -1.57
N GLY A 82 -11.59 13.60 -1.66
CA GLY A 82 -13.03 13.52 -1.91
C GLY A 82 -13.47 13.78 -3.35
N THR A 83 -12.53 14.03 -4.27
CA THR A 83 -12.83 14.33 -5.67
C THR A 83 -12.32 13.23 -6.58
N ALA A 84 -13.15 12.79 -7.53
CA ALA A 84 -12.74 11.83 -8.54
C ALA A 84 -11.64 12.44 -9.44
N VAL A 85 -10.56 11.69 -9.64
CA VAL A 85 -9.48 12.08 -10.53
C VAL A 85 -9.95 11.83 -11.96
N THR A 86 -10.14 12.90 -12.74
CA THR A 86 -10.70 12.83 -14.10
C THR A 86 -9.77 12.11 -15.09
N THR A 87 -8.46 12.26 -14.91
CA THR A 87 -7.44 11.57 -15.69
C THR A 87 -6.42 10.93 -14.74
N PRO A 88 -6.70 9.72 -14.24
CA PRO A 88 -5.79 9.04 -13.33
C PRO A 88 -4.43 8.76 -13.99
N THR A 89 -3.35 9.12 -13.31
CA THR A 89 -1.98 8.82 -13.74
C THR A 89 -1.40 7.74 -12.85
N ALA A 90 -0.87 6.68 -13.47
CA ALA A 90 -0.21 5.59 -12.75
C ALA A 90 1.22 5.97 -12.35
N ILE A 91 1.61 5.64 -11.13
CA ILE A 91 2.98 5.72 -10.64
C ILE A 91 3.57 4.32 -10.62
N TRP A 92 4.64 4.13 -11.38
CA TRP A 92 5.38 2.87 -11.45
C TRP A 92 6.51 2.90 -10.43
N ARG A 93 6.53 1.92 -9.53
CA ARG A 93 7.57 1.76 -8.50
C ARG A 93 8.32 0.47 -8.77
N TYR A 94 9.46 0.57 -9.44
CA TYR A 94 10.33 -0.56 -9.67
C TYR A 94 11.12 -0.86 -8.41
N GLN A 95 11.10 -2.12 -7.98
CA GLN A 95 11.78 -2.55 -6.76
C GLN A 95 13.13 -3.14 -7.10
N LEU A 96 14.20 -2.47 -6.65
CA LEU A 96 15.56 -2.97 -6.78
C LEU A 96 15.89 -3.77 -5.53
N SER A 97 15.71 -5.08 -5.63
CA SER A 97 15.97 -6.04 -4.56
C SER A 97 17.44 -6.40 -4.49
N ASN A 98 17.96 -6.53 -3.26
CA ASN A 98 19.24 -7.18 -3.04
C ASN A 98 19.09 -8.72 -3.11
N HIS A 99 20.20 -9.45 -3.01
CA HIS A 99 20.22 -10.92 -3.12
C HIS A 99 19.36 -11.68 -2.09
N LEU A 100 18.80 -11.00 -1.08
CA LEU A 100 17.91 -11.56 -0.07
C LEU A 100 16.44 -11.22 -0.30
N GLY A 101 16.11 -10.50 -1.38
CA GLY A 101 14.72 -10.13 -1.73
C GLY A 101 14.16 -8.96 -0.91
N SER A 102 14.95 -8.36 -0.02
CA SER A 102 14.58 -7.16 0.74
C SER A 102 14.94 -5.92 -0.09
N ALA A 103 13.93 -5.28 -0.70
CA ALA A 103 14.10 -4.11 -1.56
C ALA A 103 14.87 -2.98 -0.85
N ALA A 104 15.90 -2.43 -1.50
CA ALA A 104 16.70 -1.34 -0.94
C ALA A 104 16.47 0.00 -1.66
N THR A 105 15.81 0.01 -2.81
CA THR A 105 15.48 1.24 -3.53
C THR A 105 14.24 1.04 -4.40
N GLU A 106 13.32 1.99 -4.34
CA GLU A 106 12.24 2.11 -5.30
C GLU A 106 12.52 3.27 -6.24
N VAL A 107 12.39 3.02 -7.55
CA VAL A 107 12.60 4.05 -8.58
C VAL A 107 11.36 4.22 -9.46
N THR A 108 11.21 5.42 -10.03
CA THR A 108 10.20 5.72 -11.05
C THR A 108 10.54 5.05 -12.37
N GLN A 109 9.61 5.12 -13.32
CA GLN A 109 9.83 4.71 -14.71
C GLN A 109 11.04 5.42 -15.37
N ASP A 110 11.30 6.67 -15.00
CA ASP A 110 12.44 7.44 -15.51
C ASP A 110 13.72 7.23 -14.69
N GLY A 111 13.71 6.30 -13.73
CA GLY A 111 14.85 5.98 -12.87
C GLY A 111 15.08 6.95 -11.71
N ALA A 112 14.14 7.87 -11.43
CA ALA A 112 14.25 8.76 -10.28
C ALA A 112 13.95 8.00 -8.97
N ILE A 113 14.72 8.25 -7.92
CA ILE A 113 14.52 7.59 -6.62
C ILE A 113 13.20 8.07 -5.98
N ILE A 114 12.34 7.11 -5.63
CA ILE A 114 11.08 7.34 -4.91
C ILE A 114 11.28 7.11 -3.41
N SER A 115 11.91 6.00 -3.05
CA SER A 115 12.21 5.64 -1.67
C SER A 115 13.51 4.85 -1.60
N TYR A 116 14.20 4.97 -0.47
CA TYR A 116 15.42 4.22 -0.17
C TYR A 116 15.33 3.75 1.28
N GLU A 117 15.46 2.44 1.49
CA GLU A 117 15.47 1.84 2.82
C GLU A 117 16.68 0.92 2.96
N GLU A 118 17.45 1.14 4.02
CA GLU A 118 18.55 0.27 4.40
C GLU A 118 18.16 -0.53 5.65
N TYR A 119 18.37 -1.84 5.60
CA TYR A 119 18.05 -2.75 6.69
C TYR A 119 19.32 -3.08 7.49
N HIS A 120 19.24 -2.90 8.81
CA HIS A 120 20.27 -3.43 9.72
C HIS A 120 20.19 -4.96 9.77
N PRO A 121 21.28 -5.67 10.13
CA PRO A 121 21.19 -7.08 10.48
C PRO A 121 20.07 -7.27 11.52
N TYR A 122 19.15 -8.21 11.26
CA TYR A 122 17.92 -8.46 12.04
C TYR A 122 16.73 -7.50 11.83
N GLY A 123 16.62 -6.85 10.66
CA GLY A 123 15.31 -6.44 10.12
C GLY A 123 14.70 -5.16 10.69
N ARG A 124 15.49 -4.30 11.35
CA ARG A 124 15.05 -2.92 11.65
C ARG A 124 15.29 -2.04 10.42
N ALA A 125 14.21 -1.55 9.81
CA ALA A 125 14.25 -0.61 8.69
C ALA A 125 14.66 0.79 9.18
N ARG A 126 15.56 1.46 8.43
CA ARG A 126 15.68 2.92 8.45
C ARG A 126 15.04 3.48 7.18
N THR A 127 13.90 4.14 7.31
CA THR A 127 13.21 4.81 6.19
C THR A 127 13.71 6.25 6.05
N GLY A 128 14.25 6.59 4.88
CA GLY A 128 14.53 7.98 4.48
C GLY A 128 13.52 8.43 3.43
N ARG A 129 12.75 9.49 3.70
CA ARG A 129 11.81 10.09 2.73
C ARG A 129 12.39 11.38 2.18
N TRP A 130 12.65 11.43 0.88
CA TRP A 130 13.04 12.65 0.17
C TRP A 130 11.86 13.18 -0.63
N THR A 131 11.42 14.41 -0.36
CA THR A 131 10.49 15.13 -1.24
C THR A 131 11.25 16.20 -2.00
N ARG A 132 11.31 16.10 -3.33
CA ARG A 132 11.67 17.25 -4.16
C ARG A 132 10.42 18.11 -4.35
N ALA A 133 10.50 19.38 -3.96
CA ALA A 133 9.58 20.39 -4.46
C ALA A 133 9.92 20.63 -5.94
N SER A 134 8.96 20.46 -6.84
CA SER A 134 9.08 20.95 -8.21
C SER A 134 8.75 22.45 -8.21
N THR A 135 9.73 23.27 -8.60
CA THR A 135 9.51 24.61 -9.18
C THR A 135 8.70 24.53 -10.46
#